data_AF-A0A967YEL9-F1
#
_entry.id   AF-A0A967YEL9-F1
#
_cell.length_a   1.000
_cell.length_b   1.000
_cell.length_c   1.000
_cell.angle_alpha   90.00
_cell.angle_beta   90.00
_cell.angle_gamma   90.00
#
_symmetry.space_group_name_H-M   'P 1'
#
loop_
_entity.id
_entity.type
_entity.pdbx_description
1 polymer ?
#
loop_
_entity_poly.entity_id
_entity_poly.type
_entity_poly.pdbx_seq_one_letter_code
_entity_poly.pdbx_strand_id
1 'polypeptide(L)'
;MVSLKSISNWKTVGIFLIIFAVMLAPIMGIAADNEKKAPPKPITTNNPDISIDELEYRLKPLTKDDLALEADGWLEVLKKHSEKLSRKHIEALKAEDDEKIKLLESVSELEAQQTALANRLQAVIEEFKSKGGKADDYEAYIAAISGIDLKVGAFRANWALITGWLTSTEGGLLWFKRILLFFFIVLVSWILAVLISKAVKKAVVRIEGASALLKDFIVNITRKIIFIVGLVVALSF
;
A
#
# COMPACT_ATOMS: atom_id res chain seq x y z
N MET A 1 57.43 5.04 79.96
CA MET A 1 56.65 6.26 79.68
C MET A 1 57.31 6.96 78.49
N VAL A 2 56.84 6.71 77.26
CA VAL A 2 57.41 7.29 76.04
C VAL A 2 56.33 8.16 75.39
N SER A 3 56.61 9.45 75.30
CA SER A 3 55.74 10.50 74.77
C SER A 3 55.71 10.46 73.23
N LEU A 4 54.52 10.29 72.65
CA LEU A 4 54.28 10.41 71.21
C LEU A 4 54.03 11.89 70.87
N LYS A 5 54.99 12.53 70.20
CA LYS A 5 54.82 13.86 69.61
C LYS A 5 54.40 13.70 68.14
N SER A 6 53.10 13.87 67.89
CA SER A 6 52.51 13.97 66.55
C SER A 6 53.02 15.25 65.87
N ILE A 7 53.67 15.10 64.72
CA ILE A 7 54.07 16.22 63.85
C ILE A 7 53.13 16.22 62.64
N SER A 8 52.36 17.30 62.59
CA SER A 8 51.31 17.63 61.63
C SER A 8 51.87 17.80 60.20
N ASN A 9 51.44 16.93 59.29
CA ASN A 9 51.65 17.05 57.84
C ASN A 9 50.32 17.31 57.11
N TRP A 10 49.42 18.12 57.68
CA TRP A 10 48.12 18.43 57.07
C TRP A 10 48.25 19.25 55.78
N LYS A 11 49.32 20.06 55.65
CA LYS A 11 49.50 20.97 54.51
C LYS A 11 49.91 20.26 53.21
N THR A 12 50.64 19.13 53.29
CA THR A 12 51.07 18.37 52.10
C THR A 12 49.98 17.44 51.57
N VAL A 13 49.13 16.91 52.45
CA VAL A 13 47.96 16.10 52.07
C VAL A 13 46.87 16.97 51.41
N GLY A 14 46.69 18.21 51.89
CA GLY A 14 45.72 19.14 51.31
C GLY A 14 46.02 19.59 49.88
N ILE A 15 47.30 19.72 49.51
CA ILE A 15 47.71 20.19 48.18
C ILE A 15 47.54 19.08 47.12
N PHE A 16 47.78 17.82 47.48
CA PHE A 16 47.58 16.69 46.57
C PHE A 16 46.09 16.39 46.29
N LEU A 17 45.19 16.66 47.24
CA LEU A 17 43.75 16.49 47.06
C LEU A 17 43.12 17.55 46.14
N ILE A 18 43.69 18.75 46.09
CA ILE A 18 43.17 19.84 45.22
C ILE A 18 43.63 19.63 43.76
N ILE A 19 44.84 19.09 43.54
CA ILE A 19 45.34 18.81 42.18
C ILE A 19 44.65 17.59 41.56
N PHE A 20 44.27 16.59 42.37
CA PHE A 20 43.46 15.45 41.90
C PHE A 20 42.00 15.85 41.58
N ALA A 21 41.45 16.84 42.28
CA ALA A 21 40.10 17.35 42.02
C ALA A 21 39.99 18.23 40.75
N VAL A 22 41.08 18.81 40.26
CA VAL A 22 41.07 19.69 39.07
C VAL A 22 41.41 18.95 37.76
N MET A 23 42.09 17.80 37.81
CA MET A 23 42.39 16.99 36.60
C MET A 23 41.30 15.98 36.20
N LEU A 24 40.21 15.85 36.96
CA LEU A 24 39.07 14.98 36.63
C LEU A 24 37.84 15.74 36.09
N ALA A 25 37.96 17.05 35.87
CA ALA A 25 36.94 17.87 35.21
C ALA A 25 37.41 18.17 33.78
N PRO A 26 37.09 17.29 32.81
CA PRO A 26 35.95 17.60 31.96
C PRO A 26 35.23 16.35 31.41
N ILE A 27 34.34 15.72 32.19
CA ILE A 27 33.28 14.83 31.63
C ILE A 27 31.94 15.02 32.38
N MET A 28 31.66 16.21 32.89
CA MET A 28 30.36 16.52 33.53
C MET A 28 29.62 17.68 32.84
N GLY A 29 29.84 17.82 31.53
CA GLY A 29 29.17 18.80 30.67
C GLY A 29 28.19 18.21 29.64
N ILE A 30 27.95 16.89 29.65
CA ILE A 30 26.90 16.24 28.83
C ILE A 30 26.03 15.37 29.74
N ALA A 31 25.40 16.02 30.72
CA ALA A 31 24.22 15.48 31.39
C ALA A 31 23.27 16.65 31.66
N ALA A 32 23.10 17.51 30.65
CA ALA A 32 22.02 18.47 30.62
C ALA A 32 20.78 17.73 30.10
N ASP A 33 19.89 17.45 31.04
CA ASP A 33 18.45 17.35 30.84
C ASP A 33 17.93 16.13 30.05
N ASN A 34 18.08 14.96 30.68
CA ASN A 34 17.15 13.85 30.46
C ASN A 34 16.02 13.94 31.49
N GLU A 35 15.35 15.10 31.57
CA GLU A 35 13.96 15.11 32.02
C GLU A 35 13.24 14.04 31.18
N LYS A 36 12.74 13.00 31.85
CA LYS A 36 11.76 12.09 31.27
C LYS A 36 10.51 12.91 30.95
N LYS A 37 10.53 13.68 29.85
CA LYS A 37 9.32 14.15 29.19
C LYS A 37 8.49 12.90 28.93
N ALA A 38 7.25 12.90 29.39
CA ALA A 38 6.29 11.86 29.07
C ALA A 38 6.39 11.56 27.55
N PRO A 39 6.38 10.27 27.14
CA PRO A 39 6.54 9.92 25.74
C PRO A 39 5.60 10.78 24.89
N PRO A 40 6.09 11.41 23.81
CA PRO A 40 5.23 12.22 22.95
C PRO A 40 4.06 11.36 22.51
N LYS A 41 2.83 11.85 22.68
CA LYS A 41 1.63 11.10 22.31
C LYS A 41 1.48 11.13 20.79
N PRO A 42 0.98 10.06 20.16
CA PRO A 42 0.65 10.08 18.74
C PRO A 42 -0.42 11.16 18.48
N ILE A 43 -0.18 11.98 17.46
CA ILE A 43 -0.97 13.16 17.11
C ILE A 43 -1.97 12.78 16.01
N THR A 44 -1.57 11.94 15.06
CA THR A 44 -2.40 11.60 13.89
C THR A 44 -3.50 10.59 14.20
N THR A 45 -3.33 9.80 15.26
CA THR A 45 -4.31 8.80 15.71
C THR A 45 -5.54 9.39 16.39
N ASN A 46 -5.57 10.69 16.67
CA ASN A 46 -6.75 11.37 17.20
C ASN A 46 -7.95 11.35 16.23
N ASN A 47 -7.70 11.13 14.95
CA ASN A 47 -8.74 10.89 13.94
C ASN A 47 -8.41 9.61 13.14
N PRO A 48 -8.86 8.43 13.60
CA PRO A 48 -8.62 7.15 12.92
C PRO A 48 -9.18 7.09 11.49
N ASP A 49 -10.17 7.93 11.17
CA ASP A 49 -10.85 7.98 9.88
C ASP A 49 -10.21 8.97 8.89
N ILE A 50 -9.10 9.62 9.25
CA ILE A 50 -8.36 10.55 8.38
C ILE A 50 -8.08 9.95 7.00
N SER A 51 -8.16 10.73 5.93
CA SER A 51 -7.81 10.22 4.59
C SER A 51 -6.31 9.89 4.52
N ILE A 52 -5.94 8.90 3.72
CA ILE A 52 -4.53 8.50 3.58
C ILE A 52 -3.70 9.63 2.94
N ASP A 53 -4.27 10.34 1.97
CA ASP A 53 -3.60 11.48 1.33
C ASP A 53 -3.30 12.58 2.35
N GLU A 54 -4.26 12.92 3.21
CA GLU A 54 -4.05 13.91 4.28
C GLU A 54 -3.03 13.43 5.32
N LEU A 55 -3.10 12.14 5.69
CA LEU A 55 -2.15 11.53 6.60
C LEU A 55 -0.72 11.65 6.04
N GLU A 56 -0.48 11.28 4.79
CA GLU A 56 0.83 11.39 4.14
C GLU A 56 1.41 12.80 4.20
N TYR A 57 0.60 13.84 3.93
CA TYR A 57 1.06 15.22 4.07
C TYR A 57 1.43 15.59 5.51
N ARG A 58 0.72 15.05 6.51
CA ARG A 58 1.02 15.26 7.93
C ARG A 58 2.22 14.48 8.42
N LEU A 59 2.56 13.35 7.79
CA LEU A 59 3.71 12.52 8.14
C LEU A 59 5.04 13.09 7.61
N LYS A 60 5.04 13.74 6.43
CA LYS A 60 6.23 14.36 5.83
C LYS A 60 7.07 15.25 6.77
N PRO A 61 6.47 16.17 7.56
CA PRO A 61 7.25 17.01 8.47
C PRO A 61 7.73 16.28 9.73
N LEU A 62 7.22 15.08 10.03
CA LEU A 62 7.56 14.36 11.26
C LEU A 62 8.98 13.79 11.21
N THR A 63 9.64 13.76 12.36
CA THR A 63 10.94 13.11 12.48
C THR A 63 10.79 11.59 12.54
N LYS A 64 11.91 10.88 12.44
CA LYS A 64 11.94 9.42 12.60
C LYS A 64 11.33 8.99 13.94
N ASP A 65 11.67 9.68 15.03
CA ASP A 65 11.22 9.33 16.37
C ASP A 65 9.71 9.61 16.55
N ASP A 66 9.22 10.70 15.96
CA ASP A 66 7.78 11.00 15.91
C ASP A 66 7.01 9.93 15.12
N LEU A 67 7.55 9.48 13.98
CA LEU A 67 6.93 8.45 13.15
C LEU A 67 6.89 7.08 13.84
N ALA A 68 7.88 6.76 14.68
CA ALA A 68 7.83 5.54 15.50
C ALA A 68 6.64 5.56 16.46
N LEU A 69 6.40 6.71 17.11
CA LEU A 69 5.28 6.91 18.03
C LEU A 69 3.93 6.88 17.31
N GLU A 70 3.85 7.46 16.11
CA GLU A 70 2.66 7.35 15.27
C GLU A 70 2.42 5.89 14.85
N ALA A 71 3.45 5.15 14.45
CA ALA A 71 3.33 3.74 14.07
C ALA A 71 2.80 2.89 15.23
N ASP A 72 3.33 3.09 16.44
CA ASP A 72 2.83 2.46 17.67
C ASP A 72 1.36 2.80 17.95
N GLY A 73 0.98 4.08 17.78
CA GLY A 73 -0.39 4.52 17.97
C GLY A 73 -1.36 3.88 16.96
N TRP A 74 -1.00 3.87 15.68
CA TRP A 74 -1.80 3.23 14.62
C TRP A 74 -1.88 1.72 14.81
N LEU A 75 -0.81 1.08 15.30
CA LEU A 75 -0.80 -0.33 15.68
C LEU A 75 -1.79 -0.62 16.81
N GLU A 76 -1.86 0.24 17.83
CA GLU A 76 -2.82 0.09 18.93
C GLU A 76 -4.28 0.22 18.45
N VAL A 77 -4.55 1.17 17.56
CA VAL A 77 -5.88 1.34 16.94
C VAL A 77 -6.26 0.07 16.17
N LEU A 78 -5.32 -0.46 15.37
CA LEU A 78 -5.55 -1.68 14.59
C LEU A 78 -5.76 -2.91 15.49
N LYS A 79 -5.02 -3.04 16.60
CA LYS A 79 -5.21 -4.09 17.62
C LYS A 79 -6.61 -4.07 18.20
N LYS A 80 -7.07 -2.91 18.68
CA LYS A 80 -8.41 -2.74 19.26
C LYS A 80 -9.51 -3.09 18.26
N HIS A 81 -9.35 -2.68 17.00
CA HIS A 81 -10.30 -3.00 15.95
C HIS A 81 -10.30 -4.50 15.59
N SER A 82 -9.13 -5.13 15.51
CA SER A 82 -8.98 -6.57 15.28
C SER A 82 -9.66 -7.41 16.36
N GLU A 83 -9.55 -7.00 17.63
CA GLU A 83 -10.27 -7.66 18.72
C GLU A 83 -11.78 -7.53 18.58
N LYS A 84 -12.27 -6.36 18.18
CA LYS A 84 -13.70 -6.13 17.93
C LYS A 84 -14.21 -7.02 16.79
N LEU A 85 -13.46 -7.11 15.69
CA LEU A 85 -13.77 -8.00 14.57
C LEU A 85 -13.79 -9.46 15.02
N SER A 86 -12.79 -9.90 15.77
CA SER A 86 -12.72 -11.27 16.29
C SER A 86 -13.93 -11.62 17.16
N ARG A 87 -14.34 -10.72 18.06
CA ARG A 87 -15.58 -10.91 18.86
C ARG A 87 -16.81 -11.05 17.98
N LYS A 88 -16.95 -10.21 16.96
CA LYS A 88 -18.08 -10.25 16.02
C LYS A 88 -18.09 -11.51 15.17
N HIS A 89 -16.93 -12.00 14.76
CA HIS A 89 -16.80 -13.27 14.05
C HIS A 89 -17.23 -14.44 14.94
N ILE A 90 -16.86 -14.44 16.23
CA ILE A 90 -17.29 -15.45 17.20
C ILE A 90 -18.81 -15.40 17.43
N GLU A 91 -19.40 -14.20 17.51
CA GLU A 91 -20.86 -14.01 17.60
C GLU A 91 -21.55 -14.59 16.36
N ALA A 92 -21.07 -14.27 15.16
CA ALA A 92 -21.61 -14.77 13.90
C ALA A 92 -21.53 -16.31 13.78
N LEU A 93 -20.47 -16.93 14.34
CA LEU A 93 -20.32 -18.39 14.36
C LEU A 93 -21.33 -19.08 15.29
N LYS A 94 -21.81 -18.40 16.32
CA LYS A 94 -22.77 -18.93 17.30
C LYS A 94 -24.23 -18.64 16.95
N ALA A 95 -24.47 -17.73 16.01
CA ALA A 95 -25.81 -17.35 15.58
C ALA A 95 -26.37 -18.33 14.53
N GLU A 96 -27.69 -18.44 14.49
CA GLU A 96 -28.44 -19.26 13.52
C GLU A 96 -29.31 -18.37 12.62
N ASP A 97 -29.62 -18.88 11.42
CA ASP A 97 -30.55 -18.30 10.45
C ASP A 97 -30.34 -16.80 10.15
N ASP A 98 -31.38 -15.97 10.32
CA ASP A 98 -31.41 -14.57 9.90
C ASP A 98 -30.49 -13.66 10.73
N GLU A 99 -30.20 -14.03 11.98
CA GLU A 99 -29.26 -13.28 12.83
C GLU A 99 -27.83 -13.44 12.33
N LYS A 100 -27.47 -14.64 11.85
CA LYS A 100 -26.16 -14.91 11.27
C LYS A 100 -25.91 -14.06 10.01
N ILE A 101 -26.91 -13.88 9.16
CA ILE A 101 -26.77 -13.07 7.94
C ILE A 101 -26.43 -11.61 8.29
N LYS A 102 -27.16 -11.00 9.24
CA LYS A 102 -26.89 -9.63 9.71
C LYS A 102 -25.52 -9.49 10.37
N LEU A 103 -25.11 -10.49 11.15
CA LEU A 103 -23.79 -10.51 11.79
C LEU A 103 -22.67 -10.63 10.75
N LEU A 104 -22.84 -11.46 9.71
CA LEU A 104 -21.86 -11.58 8.63
C LEU A 104 -21.72 -10.28 7.81
N GLU A 105 -22.81 -9.55 7.58
CA GLU A 105 -22.74 -8.21 6.98
C GLU A 105 -21.91 -7.24 7.85
N SER A 106 -22.18 -7.22 9.16
CA SER A 106 -21.39 -6.40 10.09
C SER A 106 -19.92 -6.80 10.19
N VAL A 107 -19.62 -8.10 10.04
CA VAL A 107 -18.25 -8.63 9.98
C VAL A 107 -17.55 -8.12 8.72
N SER A 108 -18.22 -8.17 7.56
CA SER A 108 -17.70 -7.66 6.30
C SER A 108 -17.39 -6.15 6.37
N GLU A 109 -18.26 -5.35 6.97
CA GLU A 109 -18.00 -3.92 7.19
C GLU A 109 -16.78 -3.69 8.10
N LEU A 110 -16.64 -4.48 9.16
CA LEU A 110 -15.50 -4.40 10.07
C LEU A 110 -14.19 -4.87 9.42
N GLU A 111 -14.22 -5.86 8.53
CA GLU A 111 -13.07 -6.27 7.71
C GLU A 111 -12.63 -5.15 6.76
N ALA A 112 -13.59 -4.45 6.14
CA ALA A 112 -13.30 -3.28 5.31
C ALA A 112 -12.66 -2.14 6.13
N GLN A 113 -13.18 -1.87 7.33
CA GLN A 113 -12.58 -0.89 8.25
C GLN A 113 -11.18 -1.31 8.71
N GLN A 114 -10.98 -2.61 9.00
CA GLN A 114 -9.67 -3.14 9.39
C GLN A 114 -8.64 -2.96 8.27
N THR A 115 -9.03 -3.25 7.03
CA THR A 115 -8.22 -2.99 5.84
C THR A 115 -7.85 -1.52 5.71
N ALA A 116 -8.82 -0.63 5.93
CA ALA A 116 -8.58 0.81 5.85
C ALA A 116 -7.59 1.30 6.94
N LEU A 117 -7.67 0.74 8.16
CA LEU A 117 -6.71 1.04 9.24
C LEU A 117 -5.32 0.47 8.95
N ALA A 118 -5.23 -0.76 8.42
CA ALA A 118 -3.97 -1.37 8.02
C ALA A 118 -3.26 -0.55 6.93
N ASN A 119 -4.00 -0.04 5.95
CA ASN A 119 -3.45 0.83 4.90
C ASN A 119 -2.89 2.15 5.45
N ARG A 120 -3.48 2.71 6.52
CA ARG A 120 -2.98 3.91 7.19
C ARG A 120 -1.70 3.64 7.96
N LEU A 121 -1.67 2.54 8.73
CA LEU A 121 -0.44 2.09 9.38
C LEU A 121 0.66 1.83 8.35
N GLN A 122 0.32 1.27 7.19
CA GLN A 122 1.27 1.06 6.09
C GLN A 122 1.90 2.37 5.60
N ALA A 123 1.10 3.43 5.40
CA ALA A 123 1.62 4.74 5.00
C ALA A 123 2.57 5.34 6.06
N VAL A 124 2.25 5.16 7.35
CA VAL A 124 3.09 5.62 8.46
C VAL A 124 4.43 4.88 8.48
N ILE A 125 4.41 3.55 8.36
CA ILE A 125 5.65 2.76 8.38
C ILE A 125 6.49 2.96 7.12
N GLU A 126 5.88 3.27 5.97
CA GLU A 126 6.60 3.59 4.74
C GLU A 126 7.39 4.89 4.89
N GLU A 127 6.76 5.95 5.41
CA GLU A 127 7.46 7.20 5.71
C GLU A 127 8.48 7.01 6.84
N PHE A 128 8.20 6.16 7.83
CA PHE A 128 9.18 5.81 8.86
C PHE A 128 10.44 5.14 8.26
N LYS A 129 10.25 4.20 7.31
CA LYS A 129 11.34 3.54 6.59
C LYS A 129 12.10 4.51 5.69
N SER A 130 11.41 5.43 5.02
CA SER A 130 12.05 6.46 4.18
C SER A 130 13.03 7.31 4.98
N LYS A 131 12.78 7.49 6.29
CA LYS A 131 13.65 8.18 7.26
C LYS A 131 14.61 7.26 8.01
N GLY A 132 14.78 6.02 7.57
CA GLY A 132 15.73 5.06 8.15
C GLY A 132 15.23 4.36 9.43
N GLY A 133 13.91 4.27 9.61
CA GLY A 133 13.24 3.43 10.60
C GLY A 133 13.25 1.94 10.24
N LYS A 134 13.19 1.08 11.25
CA LYS A 134 13.01 -0.37 11.08
C LYS A 134 11.56 -0.72 11.37
N ALA A 135 10.86 -1.28 10.40
CA ALA A 135 9.42 -1.51 10.52
C ALA A 135 9.00 -3.00 10.47
N ASP A 136 9.97 -3.92 10.58
CA ASP A 136 9.77 -5.36 10.38
C ASP A 136 8.63 -5.91 11.28
N ASP A 137 8.57 -5.48 12.55
CA ASP A 137 7.55 -5.91 13.50
C ASP A 137 6.14 -5.43 13.11
N TYR A 138 6.01 -4.21 12.58
CA TYR A 138 4.73 -3.67 12.12
C TYR A 138 4.27 -4.39 10.84
N GLU A 139 5.18 -4.64 9.90
CA GLU A 139 4.89 -5.36 8.66
C GLU A 139 4.42 -6.79 8.95
N ALA A 140 5.08 -7.48 9.88
CA ALA A 140 4.68 -8.82 10.31
C ALA A 140 3.28 -8.83 10.94
N TYR A 141 2.94 -7.83 11.75
CA TYR A 141 1.62 -7.71 12.36
C TYR A 141 0.52 -7.46 11.33
N ILE A 142 0.74 -6.52 10.39
CA ILE A 142 -0.22 -6.24 9.30
C ILE A 142 -0.42 -7.52 8.46
N ALA A 143 0.67 -8.20 8.09
CA ALA A 143 0.59 -9.43 7.30
C ALA A 143 -0.23 -10.52 8.00
N ALA A 144 -0.08 -10.67 9.32
CA ALA A 144 -0.81 -11.68 10.09
C ALA A 144 -2.32 -11.43 10.15
N ILE A 145 -2.75 -10.18 10.15
CA ILE A 145 -4.14 -9.80 10.38
C ILE A 145 -4.89 -9.49 9.10
N SER A 146 -4.20 -9.04 8.07
CA SER A 146 -4.84 -8.64 6.82
C SER A 146 -5.32 -9.84 6.00
N GLY A 147 -4.75 -11.04 6.13
CA GLY A 147 -5.24 -12.32 5.56
C GLY A 147 -5.47 -12.39 4.03
N ILE A 148 -5.37 -11.25 3.36
CA ILE A 148 -5.65 -10.91 1.97
C ILE A 148 -4.48 -10.01 1.57
N ASP A 149 -3.82 -10.33 0.47
CA ASP A 149 -2.70 -9.55 -0.08
C ASP A 149 -3.10 -8.08 -0.28
N LEU A 150 -2.89 -7.23 0.73
CA LEU A 150 -3.01 -5.78 0.61
C LEU A 150 -1.78 -5.23 -0.11
N LYS A 151 -1.66 -5.59 -1.40
CA LYS A 151 -0.88 -4.85 -2.39
C LYS A 151 -1.63 -3.56 -2.75
N VAL A 152 -1.92 -2.72 -1.77
CA VAL A 152 -2.57 -1.41 -1.99
C VAL A 152 -1.53 -0.28 -1.98
N GLY A 153 -0.43 -0.42 -1.22
CA GLY A 153 0.68 0.55 -1.23
C GLY A 153 1.36 0.69 -2.59
N ALA A 154 1.66 -0.42 -3.28
CA ALA A 154 2.26 -0.41 -4.62
C ALA A 154 1.30 0.07 -5.73
N PHE A 155 -0.02 -0.01 -5.51
CA PHE A 155 -1.02 0.44 -6.48
C PHE A 155 -1.26 1.95 -6.40
N ARG A 156 -1.14 2.58 -5.22
CA ARG A 156 -1.39 4.02 -5.03
C ARG A 156 -0.29 4.92 -5.57
N ALA A 157 0.98 4.58 -5.32
CA ALA A 157 2.11 5.32 -5.88
C ALA A 157 2.06 5.36 -7.43
N ASN A 158 1.61 4.26 -8.04
CA ASN A 158 1.42 4.17 -9.49
C ASN A 158 0.11 4.83 -9.97
N TRP A 159 -0.93 4.94 -9.14
CA TRP A 159 -2.22 5.50 -9.55
C TRP A 159 -2.13 7.01 -9.85
N ALA A 160 -1.38 7.78 -9.06
CA ALA A 160 -1.17 9.20 -9.33
C ALA A 160 -0.44 9.46 -10.67
N LEU A 161 0.49 8.57 -11.04
CA LEU A 161 1.18 8.62 -12.33
C LEU A 161 0.26 8.20 -13.49
N ILE A 162 -0.59 7.20 -13.27
CA ILE A 162 -1.58 6.74 -14.26
C ILE A 162 -2.67 7.80 -14.47
N THR A 163 -3.20 8.44 -13.43
CA THR A 163 -4.21 9.51 -13.55
C THR A 163 -3.61 10.79 -14.14
N GLY A 164 -2.38 11.13 -13.78
CA GLY A 164 -1.63 12.23 -14.38
C GLY A 164 -1.38 12.01 -15.87
N TRP A 165 -0.96 10.81 -16.28
CA TRP A 165 -0.84 10.44 -17.70
C TRP A 165 -2.21 10.41 -18.40
N LEU A 166 -3.25 9.86 -17.76
CA LEU A 166 -4.59 9.72 -18.35
C LEU A 166 -5.24 11.08 -18.64
N THR A 167 -5.05 12.04 -17.73
CA THR A 167 -5.63 13.39 -17.80
C THR A 167 -4.73 14.38 -18.56
N SER A 168 -3.46 14.04 -18.79
CA SER A 168 -2.54 14.86 -19.58
C SER A 168 -3.03 15.00 -21.03
N THR A 169 -2.96 16.22 -21.55
CA THR A 169 -3.32 16.58 -22.93
C THR A 169 -2.51 15.87 -23.99
N GLU A 170 -1.30 15.38 -23.64
CA GLU A 170 -0.41 14.65 -24.56
C GLU A 170 -0.45 13.13 -24.38
N GLY A 171 -1.02 12.65 -23.28
CA GLY A 171 -1.04 11.24 -22.91
C GLY A 171 -2.39 10.58 -23.21
N GLY A 172 -3.11 10.23 -22.15
CA GLY A 172 -4.25 9.34 -22.20
C GLY A 172 -5.40 9.80 -23.09
N LEU A 173 -5.64 11.11 -23.22
CA LEU A 173 -6.76 11.61 -24.02
C LEU A 173 -6.55 11.40 -25.53
N LEU A 174 -5.31 11.55 -26.02
CA LEU A 174 -4.97 11.28 -27.43
C LEU A 174 -4.98 9.78 -27.72
N TRP A 175 -4.44 8.97 -26.80
CA TRP A 175 -4.48 7.51 -26.90
C TRP A 175 -5.90 6.97 -26.85
N PHE A 176 -6.78 7.55 -26.02
CA PHE A 176 -8.19 7.16 -25.96
C PHE A 176 -8.89 7.31 -27.32
N LYS A 177 -8.66 8.42 -28.04
CA LYS A 177 -9.21 8.61 -29.38
C LYS A 177 -8.72 7.55 -30.38
N ARG A 178 -7.43 7.18 -30.32
CA ARG A 178 -6.85 6.13 -31.19
C ARG A 178 -7.38 4.74 -30.85
N ILE A 179 -7.44 4.40 -29.56
CA ILE A 179 -8.01 3.13 -29.09
C ILE A 179 -9.49 3.01 -29.50
N LEU A 180 -10.27 4.08 -29.33
CA LEU A 180 -11.67 4.10 -29.74
C LEU A 180 -11.82 3.87 -31.26
N LEU A 181 -10.99 4.53 -32.05
CA LEU A 181 -11.00 4.40 -33.51
C LEU A 181 -10.52 3.02 -33.97
N PHE A 182 -9.54 2.42 -33.29
CA PHE A 182 -9.13 1.03 -33.47
C PHE A 182 -10.32 0.08 -33.30
N PHE A 183 -11.05 0.18 -32.18
CA PHE A 183 -12.23 -0.66 -31.93
C PHE A 183 -13.33 -0.41 -32.96
N PHE A 184 -13.51 0.83 -33.41
CA PHE A 184 -14.46 1.17 -34.46
C PHE A 184 -14.10 0.48 -35.80
N ILE A 185 -12.83 0.52 -36.22
CA ILE A 185 -12.36 -0.16 -37.43
C ILE A 185 -12.51 -1.68 -37.30
N VAL A 186 -12.13 -2.25 -36.15
CA VAL A 186 -12.30 -3.69 -35.87
C VAL A 186 -13.78 -4.09 -35.97
N LEU A 187 -14.69 -3.28 -35.44
CA LEU A 187 -16.13 -3.53 -35.52
C LEU A 187 -16.64 -3.49 -36.96
N VAL A 188 -16.25 -2.47 -37.73
CA VAL A 188 -16.62 -2.35 -39.15
C VAL A 188 -16.06 -3.52 -39.97
N SER A 189 -14.80 -3.88 -39.74
CA SER A 189 -14.17 -5.04 -40.40
C SER A 189 -14.88 -6.35 -40.05
N TRP A 190 -15.25 -6.54 -38.78
CA TRP A 190 -15.99 -7.72 -38.35
C TRP A 190 -17.35 -7.84 -39.07
N ILE A 191 -18.08 -6.73 -39.19
CA ILE A 191 -19.34 -6.68 -39.94
C ILE A 191 -19.11 -7.02 -41.42
N LEU A 192 -18.10 -6.42 -42.05
CA LEU A 192 -17.73 -6.70 -43.45
C LEU A 192 -17.37 -8.17 -43.65
N ALA A 193 -16.57 -8.75 -42.76
CA ALA A 193 -16.18 -10.15 -42.81
C ALA A 193 -17.41 -11.06 -42.77
N VAL A 194 -18.40 -10.77 -41.92
CA VAL A 194 -19.64 -11.54 -41.84
C VAL A 194 -20.48 -11.40 -43.12
N LEU A 195 -20.60 -10.19 -43.68
CA LEU A 195 -21.38 -9.96 -44.90
C LEU A 195 -20.76 -10.67 -46.11
N ILE A 196 -19.46 -10.53 -46.32
CA ILE A 196 -18.74 -11.19 -47.43
C ILE A 196 -18.78 -12.71 -47.25
N SER A 197 -18.62 -13.21 -46.02
CA SER A 197 -18.74 -14.64 -45.74
C SER A 197 -20.11 -15.22 -46.14
N LYS A 198 -21.20 -14.45 -45.97
CA LYS A 198 -22.54 -14.88 -46.39
C LYS A 198 -22.65 -14.99 -47.91
N ALA A 199 -22.07 -14.03 -48.64
CA ALA A 199 -22.04 -14.06 -50.10
C ALA A 199 -21.20 -15.25 -50.62
N VAL A 200 -20.02 -15.46 -50.04
CA VAL A 200 -19.14 -16.60 -50.37
C VAL A 200 -19.83 -17.92 -50.06
N LYS A 201 -20.52 -18.04 -48.92
CA LYS A 201 -21.30 -19.24 -48.59
C LYS A 201 -22.36 -19.52 -49.66
N LYS A 202 -23.08 -18.49 -50.12
CA LYS A 202 -24.10 -18.63 -51.17
C LYS A 202 -23.51 -19.11 -52.50
N ALA A 203 -22.32 -18.64 -52.86
CA ALA A 203 -21.62 -19.07 -54.08
C ALA A 203 -21.08 -20.50 -53.96
N VAL A 204 -20.39 -20.81 -52.87
CA VAL A 204 -19.74 -22.09 -52.61
C VAL A 204 -20.74 -23.24 -52.45
N VAL A 205 -21.92 -22.97 -51.88
CA VAL A 205 -22.98 -24.00 -51.76
C VAL A 205 -23.47 -24.48 -53.12
N ARG A 206 -23.47 -23.61 -54.15
CA ARG A 206 -23.91 -23.93 -55.51
C ARG A 206 -22.92 -24.79 -56.31
N ILE A 207 -21.70 -24.96 -55.83
CA ILE A 207 -20.70 -25.82 -56.49
C ILE A 207 -21.08 -27.29 -56.25
N GLU A 208 -21.51 -27.95 -57.31
CA GLU A 208 -21.75 -29.40 -57.34
C GLU A 208 -20.38 -30.12 -57.34
N GLY A 209 -20.18 -31.05 -56.40
CA GLY A 209 -18.92 -31.80 -56.24
C GLY A 209 -18.01 -31.38 -55.06
N ALA A 210 -18.24 -30.23 -54.43
CA ALA A 210 -17.48 -29.85 -53.23
C ALA A 210 -18.10 -30.44 -51.95
N SER A 211 -17.27 -31.03 -51.08
CA SER A 211 -17.72 -31.61 -49.80
C SER A 211 -18.20 -30.53 -48.82
N ALA A 212 -19.13 -30.87 -47.91
CA ALA A 212 -19.63 -29.94 -46.90
C ALA A 212 -18.50 -29.34 -46.04
N LEU A 213 -17.49 -30.17 -45.70
CA LEU A 213 -16.31 -29.74 -44.95
C LEU A 213 -15.49 -28.71 -45.72
N LEU A 214 -15.24 -28.91 -47.02
CA LEU A 214 -14.52 -27.93 -47.84
C LEU A 214 -15.30 -26.62 -47.97
N LYS A 215 -16.62 -26.72 -48.14
CA LYS A 215 -17.51 -25.55 -48.21
C LYS A 215 -17.41 -24.70 -46.94
N ASP A 216 -17.50 -25.34 -45.77
CA ASP A 216 -17.37 -24.66 -44.48
C ASP A 216 -15.95 -24.14 -44.22
N PHE A 217 -14.92 -24.89 -44.64
CA PHE A 217 -13.54 -24.45 -44.54
C PHE A 217 -13.29 -23.17 -45.34
N ILE A 218 -13.75 -23.09 -46.60
CA ILE A 218 -13.59 -21.91 -47.46
C ILE A 218 -14.31 -20.69 -46.85
N VAL A 219 -15.53 -20.88 -46.33
CA VAL A 219 -16.26 -19.78 -45.69
C VAL A 219 -15.55 -19.31 -44.42
N ASN A 220 -15.03 -20.25 -43.62
CA ASN A 220 -14.35 -19.93 -42.36
C ASN A 220 -12.98 -19.26 -42.60
N ILE A 221 -12.19 -19.74 -43.56
CA ILE A 221 -10.88 -19.14 -43.87
C ILE A 221 -11.06 -17.73 -44.45
N THR A 222 -12.06 -17.54 -45.32
CA THR A 222 -12.36 -16.22 -45.91
C THR A 222 -12.73 -15.22 -44.81
N ARG A 223 -13.58 -15.62 -43.85
CA ARG A 223 -13.92 -14.77 -42.71
C ARG A 223 -12.69 -14.38 -41.89
N LYS A 224 -11.82 -15.35 -41.58
CA LYS A 224 -10.62 -15.13 -40.77
C LYS A 224 -9.62 -14.22 -41.48
N ILE A 225 -9.39 -14.41 -42.78
CA ILE A 225 -8.48 -13.56 -43.57
C ILE A 225 -8.96 -12.11 -43.57
N ILE A 226 -10.25 -11.88 -43.86
CA ILE A 226 -10.82 -10.52 -43.90
C ILE A 226 -10.70 -9.84 -42.53
N PHE A 227 -10.96 -10.59 -41.46
CA PHE A 227 -10.83 -10.07 -40.09
C PHE A 227 -9.36 -9.75 -39.73
N ILE A 228 -8.41 -10.62 -40.08
CA ILE A 228 -6.98 -10.39 -39.84
C ILE A 228 -6.51 -9.14 -40.59
N VAL A 229 -6.89 -8.99 -41.86
CA VAL A 229 -6.57 -7.79 -42.65
C VAL A 229 -7.14 -6.54 -41.99
N GLY A 230 -8.40 -6.59 -41.53
CA GLY A 230 -8.99 -5.45 -40.83
C GLY A 230 -8.33 -5.14 -39.49
N LEU A 231 -7.86 -6.15 -38.76
CA LEU A 231 -7.11 -5.96 -37.52
C LEU A 231 -5.75 -5.32 -37.77
N VAL A 232 -5.05 -5.71 -38.85
CA VAL A 232 -3.80 -5.07 -39.28
C VAL A 232 -4.03 -3.62 -39.69
N VAL A 233 -5.11 -3.34 -40.42
CA VAL A 233 -5.48 -1.96 -40.77
C VAL A 233 -5.82 -1.17 -39.51
N ALA A 234 -6.58 -1.74 -38.57
CA ALA A 234 -6.90 -1.08 -37.31
C ALA A 234 -5.63 -0.73 -36.51
N LEU A 235 -4.62 -1.61 -36.48
CA LEU A 235 -3.33 -1.36 -35.81
C LEU A 235 -2.53 -0.20 -36.40
N SER A 236 -2.86 0.25 -37.61
CA SER A 236 -2.17 1.38 -38.26
C SER A 236 -2.72 2.75 -37.86
N PHE A 237 -3.81 2.79 -37.09
CA PHE A 237 -4.47 4.01 -36.62
C PHE A 237 -4.46 4.11 -35.09
#